data_AF-A0A485C2Z0-F1
#
_entry.id   AF-A0A485C2Z0-F1
#
_cell.length_a   1.000
_cell.length_b   1.000
_cell.length_c   1.000
_cell.angle_alpha   90.00
_cell.angle_beta   90.00
_cell.angle_gamma   90.00
#
_symmetry.space_group_name_H-M   'P 1'
#
loop_
_entity.id
_entity.type
_entity.pdbx_description
1 polymer ?
#
loop_
_entity_poly.entity_id
_entity_poly.type
_entity_poly.pdbx_seq_one_letter_code
_entity_poly.pdbx_strand_id
1 'polypeptide(L)' 'MRGENEGLALFIIKRTNLSRTHVFRVLADLKAGGYITMARGKLVSIDRALPEEY' A
#
# COMPACT_ATOMS: atom_id res chain seq x y z
N MET A 1 2.61 -18.08 -2.44
CA MET A 1 2.77 -17.14 -1.32
C MET A 1 1.83 -15.96 -1.55
N ARG A 2 0.66 -15.89 -0.89
CA ARG A 2 -0.42 -14.93 -1.24
C ARG A 2 -0.87 -14.03 -0.08
N GLY A 3 -0.31 -14.19 1.13
CA GLY A 3 -0.84 -13.58 2.35
C GLY A 3 -0.08 -12.37 2.91
N GLU A 4 1.03 -11.95 2.29
CA GLU A 4 1.88 -10.91 2.90
C GLU A 4 1.32 -9.49 2.68
N ASN A 5 0.80 -9.16 1.49
CA ASN A 5 0.27 -7.82 1.20
C ASN A 5 -1.09 -7.53 1.88
N GLU A 6 -1.74 -8.53 2.47
CA GLU A 6 -3.06 -8.40 3.06
C GLU A 6 -3.05 -7.58 4.35
N GLY A 7 -1.99 -7.69 5.16
CA GLY A 7 -1.93 -7.04 6.48
C GLY A 7 -1.97 -5.52 6.42
N LEU A 8 -1.17 -4.91 5.54
CA LEU A 8 -1.15 -3.45 5.36
C LEU A 8 -2.43 -2.94 4.69
N ALA A 9 -2.88 -3.61 3.62
CA ALA A 9 -4.09 -3.22 2.90
C ALA A 9 -5.30 -3.26 3.82
N LEU A 10 -5.47 -4.33 4.60
CA LEU A 10 -6.53 -4.45 5.61
C LEU A 10 -6.45 -3.36 6.67
N PHE A 11 -5.24 -2.98 7.10
CA PHE A 11 -5.07 -1.92 8.08
C PHE A 11 -5.50 -0.55 7.55
N ILE A 12 -5.18 -0.26 6.28
CA ILE A 12 -5.60 0.97 5.60
C ILE A 12 -7.12 0.96 5.39
N ILE A 13 -7.68 -0.11 4.83
CA ILE A 13 -9.13 -0.28 4.59
C ILE A 13 -9.93 -0.18 5.90
N LYS A 14 -9.36 -0.60 7.03
CA LYS A 14 -10.05 -0.50 8.33
C LYS A 14 -10.03 0.92 8.90
N ARG A 15 -9.05 1.75 8.52
CA ARG A 15 -8.90 3.14 8.98
C ARG A 15 -9.44 4.17 7.99
N THR A 16 -9.63 3.80 6.73
CA THR A 16 -10.14 4.65 5.67
C THR A 16 -11.43 4.05 5.10
N ASN A 17 -12.28 4.85 4.47
CA ASN A 17 -13.48 4.32 3.83
C ASN A 17 -13.21 3.80 2.39
N LEU A 18 -11.97 3.41 2.10
CA LEU A 18 -11.51 3.00 0.77
C LEU A 18 -11.82 1.53 0.49
N SER A 19 -12.20 1.21 -0.75
CA SER A 19 -12.47 -0.17 -1.14
C SER A 19 -11.17 -0.99 -1.22
N ARG A 20 -11.28 -2.30 -0.94
CA ARG A 20 -10.13 -3.22 -0.99
C ARG A 20 -9.43 -3.17 -2.35
N THR A 21 -10.19 -3.25 -3.45
CA THR A 21 -9.65 -3.17 -4.81
C THR A 21 -8.89 -1.88 -5.05
N HIS A 22 -9.42 -0.75 -4.58
CA HIS A 22 -8.77 0.55 -4.75
C HIS A 22 -7.46 0.62 -3.96
N VAL A 23 -7.46 0.22 -2.68
CA VAL A 23 -6.24 0.21 -1.84
C VAL A 23 -5.15 -0.69 -2.43
N PHE A 24 -5.50 -1.87 -2.92
CA PHE A 24 -4.52 -2.75 -3.58
C PHE A 24 -3.94 -2.14 -4.86
N ARG A 25 -4.75 -1.41 -5.63
CA ARG A 25 -4.29 -0.70 -6.83
C ARG A 25 -3.29 0.39 -6.46
N VAL A 26 -3.64 1.23 -5.49
CA VAL A 26 -2.78 2.31 -4.97
C VAL A 26 -1.46 1.74 -4.44
N LEU A 27 -1.50 0.68 -3.63
CA LEU A 27 -0.28 0.05 -3.12
C LEU A 27 0.60 -0.54 -4.22
N ALA A 28 -0.01 -1.14 -5.25
CA ALA A 28 0.73 -1.67 -6.39
C ALA A 28 1.40 -0.54 -7.19
N ASP A 29 0.67 0.55 -7.44
CA ASP A 29 1.18 1.71 -8.16
C ASP A 29 2.27 2.44 -7.37
N LEU A 30 2.10 2.63 -6.06
CA LEU A 30 3.10 3.24 -5.19
C LEU A 30 4.38 2.39 -5.11
N LYS A 31 4.23 1.07 -5.08
CA LYS A 31 5.37 0.14 -5.13
C LYS A 31 6.06 0.19 -6.49
N ALA A 32 5.30 0.18 -7.58
CA ALA A 32 5.83 0.25 -8.95
C ALA A 32 6.53 1.59 -9.22
N GLY A 33 5.99 2.70 -8.69
CA GLY A 33 6.57 4.03 -8.78
C GLY A 33 7.74 4.28 -7.84
N GLY A 34 8.10 3.31 -6.99
CA GLY A 34 9.22 3.43 -6.04
C GLY A 34 8.96 4.46 -4.93
N TYR A 35 7.69 4.71 -4.60
CA TYR A 35 7.31 5.60 -3.49
C TYR A 35 7.40 4.89 -2.15
N ILE A 36 7.07 3.60 -2.13
CA ILE A 36 7.06 2.79 -0.93
C ILE A 36 7.87 1.51 -1.12
N THR A 37 8.68 1.19 -0.12
CA THR A 37 9.32 -0.12 -0.01
C THR A 37 8.49 -0.99 0.91
N MET A 38 7.95 -2.08 0.36
CA MET A 38 7.27 -3.12 1.13
C MET A 38 8.16 -4.35 1.23
N ALA A 39 8.39 -4.85 2.45
CA ALA A 39 9.07 -6.12 2.68
C ALA A 39 8.26 -6.98 3.66
N ARG A 40 8.15 -8.28 3.37
CA ARG A 40 7.42 -9.26 4.19
C ARG A 40 6.01 -8.82 4.56
N GLY A 41 5.33 -8.14 3.64
CA GLY A 41 3.95 -7.68 3.85
C GLY A 41 3.77 -6.43 4.72
N LYS A 42 4.88 -5.80 5.13
CA LYS A 42 4.88 -4.56 5.90
C LYS A 42 5.44 -3.42 5.06
N LEU A 43 4.92 -2.22 5.31
CA LEU A 43 5.54 -0.99 4.85
C LEU A 43 6.86 -0.82 5.62
N VAL A 44 7.97 -0.82 4.92
CA VAL A 44 9.31 -0.70 5.52
C VAL A 44 9.80 0.74 5.43
N SER A 45 9.55 1.39 4.30
CA SER A 45 10.01 2.75 4.05
C SER A 45 9.07 3.47 3.10
N ILE A 46 8.96 4.79 3.29
CA ILE A 46 8.38 5.72 2.33
C ILE A 46 9.57 6.47 1.74
N ASP A 47 9.97 6.06 0.54
CA ASP A 47 11.23 6.49 -0.08
C ASP A 47 11.07 7.82 -0.83
N ARG A 48 9.83 8.23 -1.10
CA ARG A 48 9.49 9.52 -1.71
C ARG A 48 8.27 10.13 -1.04
N ALA A 49 8.18 11.45 -1.09
CA ALA A 49 6.93 12.13 -0.75
C ALA A 49 5.80 11.51 -1.57
N LEU A 50 4.77 11.02 -0.87
CA LEU A 50 3.57 10.50 -1.50
C LEU A 50 2.98 11.63 -2.36
N PRO A 51 2.55 11.35 -3.60
CA PRO A 51 1.87 12.35 -4.41
C PRO A 51 0.67 12.90 -3.62
N GLU A 52 0.46 14.22 -3.66
CA GLU A 52 -0.64 14.87 -2.94
C GLU A 52 -2.02 14.42 -3.43
N GLU A 53 -2.10 13.82 -4.62
CA GLU A 53 -3.35 13.38 -5.23
C GLU A 53 -3.26 11.94 -5.78
N TYR A 54 -4.26 11.12 -5.43
CA TYR A 54 -4.50 9.77 -5.94
C TYR A 54 -5.99 9.41 -5.93
#